data_AF-A0A8J5NTA6-F1
#
_entry.id   AF-A0A8J5NTA6-F1
#
_cell.length_a   1.000
_cell.length_b   1.000
_cell.length_c   1.000
_cell.angle_alpha   90.00
_cell.angle_beta   90.00
_cell.angle_gamma   90.00
#
_symmetry.space_group_name_H-M   'P 1'
#
loop_
_entity.id
_entity.type
_entity.pdbx_description
1 polymer ?
#
loop_
_entity_poly.entity_id
_entity_poly.type
_entity_poly.pdbx_seq_one_letter_code
_entity_poly.pdbx_strand_id
1 'polypeptide(L)'
;MRSLTSMAIAAAIALFAGDSSASPTSYCNGKSNKICYTWAVPSSTASSSSGNLFIRIQAPVEYQWVGLGTGDKMSGSTMFVIYQDGTGKVTLSTRMGHGHEMPEHSRMRSVRLVEGSGVVNKTMVANIHCGDLGNMHFKGSNHWISAWKTGSSLHTTDIDADIEEHDGHNSFSVDFSEAVVNSNSNPFIHMTTATPSDAATSGGEEGNTGTIHGIIMSWFIHATWQMIVFIGMWAGFVAGKLAADRTGDWFNAPHVIIGIVVCVLMAIQPILGWLHHRNFAKYQRRTGISHAHIWYGRALMILGIVNGGLGLQLAGASMKLIIGYGIVGLVTFLMYTAGAVRKMLRGPKKHQHEPLKYNGSYSAVALI
;
A
#
# COMPACT_ATOMS: atom_id res chain seq x y z
N MET A 1 -23.29 42.04 -65.50
CA MET A 1 -21.96 41.89 -64.90
C MET A 1 -22.06 40.85 -63.80
N ARG A 2 -21.23 39.80 -63.91
CA ARG A 2 -20.45 39.15 -62.84
C ARG A 2 -21.21 38.85 -61.52
N SER A 3 -21.21 37.66 -60.91
CA SER A 3 -20.24 36.57 -60.90
C SER A 3 -20.44 35.84 -59.57
N LEU A 4 -20.48 34.49 -59.60
CA LEU A 4 -19.91 33.56 -58.59
C LEU A 4 -20.52 33.61 -57.15
N THR A 5 -20.81 32.51 -56.45
CA THR A 5 -20.26 31.16 -56.48
C THR A 5 -21.15 30.24 -55.64
N SER A 6 -21.42 29.04 -56.16
CA SER A 6 -21.86 27.87 -55.41
C SER A 6 -20.79 27.45 -54.40
N MET A 7 -21.22 26.99 -53.21
CA MET A 7 -20.55 25.91 -52.47
C MET A 7 -21.48 25.40 -51.36
N ALA A 8 -22.31 24.42 -51.70
CA ALA A 8 -22.94 23.57 -50.69
C ALA A 8 -21.95 22.45 -50.37
N ILE A 9 -21.27 22.56 -49.23
CA ILE A 9 -20.41 21.49 -48.69
C ILE A 9 -21.34 20.51 -47.97
N ALA A 10 -21.59 19.35 -48.59
CA ALA A 10 -22.19 18.22 -47.89
C ALA A 10 -21.11 17.62 -46.97
N ALA A 11 -21.23 17.83 -45.67
CA ALA A 11 -20.42 17.14 -44.68
C ALA A 11 -20.96 15.72 -44.52
N ALA A 12 -20.29 14.75 -45.15
CA ALA A 12 -20.49 13.33 -44.83
C ALA A 12 -19.85 13.06 -43.47
N ILE A 13 -20.66 13.03 -42.41
CA ILE A 13 -20.25 12.51 -41.11
C ILE A 13 -20.14 10.99 -41.28
N ALA A 14 -18.91 10.51 -41.52
CA ALA A 14 -18.61 9.11 -41.34
C ALA A 14 -18.74 8.80 -39.84
N LEU A 15 -19.84 8.15 -39.46
CA LEU A 15 -19.92 7.43 -38.20
C LEU A 15 -18.90 6.30 -38.27
N PHE A 16 -17.71 6.53 -37.71
CA PHE A 16 -16.85 5.44 -37.29
C PHE A 16 -17.60 4.72 -36.16
N ALA A 17 -18.41 3.72 -36.51
CA ALA A 17 -18.73 2.67 -35.58
C ALA A 17 -17.39 1.99 -35.27
N GLY A 18 -16.80 2.33 -34.11
CA GLY A 18 -15.67 1.57 -33.61
C GLY A 18 -16.15 0.13 -33.48
N ASP A 19 -15.50 -0.79 -34.20
CA ASP A 19 -15.69 -2.21 -33.97
C ASP A 19 -15.35 -2.45 -32.50
N SER A 20 -16.37 -2.71 -31.67
CA SER A 20 -16.16 -3.16 -30.30
C SER A 20 -15.49 -4.54 -30.38
N SER A 21 -14.17 -4.56 -30.38
CA SER A 21 -13.41 -5.80 -30.38
C SER A 21 -13.71 -6.52 -29.08
N ALA A 22 -14.52 -7.59 -29.16
CA ALA A 22 -14.83 -8.41 -28.01
C ALA A 22 -13.56 -9.13 -27.56
N SER A 23 -12.83 -8.54 -26.61
CA SER A 23 -11.53 -9.03 -26.16
C SER A 23 -11.34 -8.72 -24.68
N PRO A 24 -10.69 -9.61 -23.92
CA PRO A 24 -10.35 -9.31 -22.54
C PRO A 24 -9.42 -8.11 -22.41
N THR A 25 -9.64 -7.28 -21.39
CA THR A 25 -8.77 -6.14 -21.06
C THR A 25 -7.69 -6.56 -20.08
N SER A 26 -6.44 -6.20 -20.31
CA SER A 26 -5.32 -6.56 -19.42
C SER A 26 -4.57 -5.36 -18.87
N TYR A 27 -4.13 -5.48 -17.63
CA TYR A 27 -3.22 -4.57 -16.95
C TYR A 27 -2.03 -5.35 -16.40
N CYS A 28 -0.81 -4.91 -16.68
CA CYS A 28 0.40 -5.56 -16.19
C CYS A 28 1.23 -4.59 -15.35
N ASN A 29 1.83 -5.10 -14.28
CA ASN A 29 2.68 -4.36 -13.36
C ASN A 29 3.85 -5.21 -12.82
N GLY A 30 4.58 -4.64 -11.86
CA GLY A 30 5.78 -5.25 -11.29
C GLY A 30 7.00 -5.00 -12.16
N LYS A 31 8.19 -5.40 -11.67
CA LYS A 31 9.44 -5.23 -12.42
C LYS A 31 9.34 -5.89 -13.79
N SER A 32 9.49 -5.08 -14.84
CA SER A 32 9.40 -5.51 -16.25
C SER A 32 8.02 -6.03 -16.67
N ASN A 33 6.92 -5.57 -16.06
CA ASN A 33 5.53 -5.90 -16.42
C ASN A 33 5.21 -7.41 -16.43
N LYS A 34 5.83 -8.16 -15.51
CA LYS A 34 5.68 -9.62 -15.46
C LYS A 34 4.43 -10.11 -14.74
N ILE A 35 3.79 -9.26 -13.92
CA ILE A 35 2.56 -9.61 -13.22
C ILE A 35 1.41 -9.03 -14.02
N CYS A 36 0.50 -9.86 -14.53
CA CYS A 36 -0.61 -9.41 -15.36
C CYS A 36 -1.95 -9.85 -14.77
N TYR A 37 -2.91 -8.94 -14.88
CA TYR A 37 -4.29 -9.13 -14.50
C TYR A 37 -5.15 -8.89 -15.75
N THR A 38 -6.11 -9.76 -16.02
CA THR A 38 -6.99 -9.64 -17.19
C THR A 38 -8.44 -9.81 -16.77
N TRP A 39 -9.32 -8.96 -17.27
CA TRP A 39 -10.75 -9.00 -17.04
C TRP A 39 -11.49 -9.35 -18.33
N ALA A 40 -12.53 -10.15 -18.19
CA ALA A 40 -13.48 -10.40 -19.26
C ALA A 40 -14.91 -10.40 -18.70
N VAL A 41 -15.73 -9.52 -19.25
CA VAL A 41 -17.12 -9.28 -18.86
C VAL A 41 -18.02 -9.93 -19.92
N PRO A 42 -18.75 -11.00 -19.62
CA PRO A 42 -19.71 -11.55 -20.57
C PRO A 42 -20.74 -10.50 -20.99
N SER A 43 -21.10 -10.47 -22.27
CA SER A 43 -22.08 -9.52 -22.82
C SER A 43 -23.43 -9.56 -22.09
N SER A 44 -23.81 -10.74 -21.58
CA SER A 44 -24.98 -10.92 -20.70
C SER A 44 -24.90 -10.06 -19.45
N THR A 45 -23.74 -10.02 -18.80
CA THR A 45 -23.47 -9.28 -17.57
C THR A 45 -23.31 -7.78 -17.82
N ALA A 46 -22.67 -7.40 -18.94
CA ALA A 46 -22.61 -5.99 -19.37
C ALA A 46 -24.01 -5.40 -19.63
N SER A 47 -24.95 -6.24 -20.09
CA SER A 47 -26.32 -5.85 -20.39
C SER A 47 -27.21 -5.78 -19.14
N SER A 48 -27.11 -6.77 -18.24
CA SER A 48 -27.90 -6.85 -17.00
C SER A 48 -27.33 -6.03 -15.84
N SER A 49 -26.08 -5.59 -15.93
CA SER A 49 -25.31 -4.94 -14.84
C SER A 49 -25.18 -5.81 -13.57
N SER A 50 -25.34 -7.13 -13.68
CA SER A 50 -25.16 -8.10 -12.61
C SER A 50 -24.96 -9.48 -13.22
N GLY A 51 -23.97 -10.24 -12.74
CA GLY A 51 -23.66 -11.55 -13.31
C GLY A 51 -22.21 -11.97 -13.13
N ASN A 52 -21.73 -12.75 -14.09
CA ASN A 52 -20.42 -13.37 -14.02
C ASN A 52 -19.32 -12.40 -14.46
N LEU A 53 -18.15 -12.54 -13.85
CA LEU A 53 -16.92 -11.87 -14.24
C LEU A 53 -15.80 -12.90 -14.30
N PHE A 54 -15.00 -12.87 -15.36
CA PHE A 54 -13.80 -13.68 -15.44
C PHE A 54 -12.58 -12.81 -15.17
N ILE A 55 -11.73 -13.28 -14.26
CA ILE A 55 -10.47 -12.64 -13.91
C ILE A 55 -9.34 -13.64 -14.16
N ARG A 56 -8.26 -13.22 -14.79
CA ARG A 56 -7.02 -13.99 -14.87
C ARG A 56 -5.92 -13.26 -14.14
N ILE A 57 -5.18 -13.99 -13.31
CA ILE A 57 -3.95 -13.52 -12.66
C ILE A 57 -2.79 -14.36 -13.18
N GLN A 58 -1.75 -13.70 -13.68
CA GLN A 58 -0.54 -14.32 -14.21
C GLN A 58 0.69 -13.71 -13.56
N ALA A 59 1.60 -14.55 -13.04
CA ALA A 59 2.87 -14.07 -12.49
C ALA A 59 3.94 -15.17 -12.52
N PRO A 60 5.23 -14.83 -12.71
CA PRO A 60 6.32 -15.82 -12.61
C PRO A 60 6.36 -16.50 -11.25
N VAL A 61 6.89 -17.73 -11.20
CA VAL A 61 7.07 -18.51 -9.97
C VAL A 61 8.10 -17.94 -8.99
N GLU A 62 8.75 -16.82 -9.34
CA GLU A 62 9.65 -16.06 -8.45
C GLU A 62 8.89 -15.25 -7.39
N TYR A 63 7.58 -15.09 -7.56
CA TYR A 63 6.69 -14.52 -6.57
C TYR A 63 6.16 -15.60 -5.62
N GLN A 64 6.33 -15.37 -4.33
CA GLN A 64 5.79 -16.22 -3.27
C GLN A 64 4.27 -16.20 -3.30
N TRP A 65 3.68 -15.01 -3.45
CA TRP A 65 2.25 -14.82 -3.64
C TRP A 65 1.97 -13.53 -4.45
N VAL A 66 0.84 -13.51 -5.15
CA VAL A 66 0.33 -12.35 -5.89
C VAL A 66 -1.15 -12.16 -5.60
N GLY A 67 -1.58 -10.91 -5.42
CA GLY A 67 -2.94 -10.55 -5.04
C GLY A 67 -3.54 -9.48 -5.92
N LEU A 68 -4.84 -9.62 -6.21
CA LEU A 68 -5.69 -8.59 -6.82
C LEU A 68 -6.82 -8.26 -5.85
N GLY A 69 -7.13 -6.98 -5.64
CA GLY A 69 -8.21 -6.53 -4.78
C GLY A 69 -9.13 -5.51 -5.46
N THR A 70 -10.41 -5.55 -5.14
CA THR A 70 -11.40 -4.56 -5.60
C THR A 70 -11.24 -3.23 -4.86
N GLY A 71 -11.57 -2.11 -5.50
CA GLY A 71 -11.54 -0.78 -4.88
C GLY A 71 -10.16 -0.11 -4.92
N ASP A 72 -10.01 0.97 -4.16
CA ASP A 72 -8.84 1.87 -4.18
C ASP A 72 -7.86 1.66 -3.01
N LYS A 73 -8.19 0.77 -2.06
CA LYS A 73 -7.41 0.52 -0.84
C LYS A 73 -7.71 -0.86 -0.25
N MET A 74 -6.84 -1.36 0.63
CA MET A 74 -7.02 -2.68 1.25
C MET A 74 -8.29 -2.78 2.10
N SER A 75 -8.63 -1.74 2.87
CA SER A 75 -9.81 -1.75 3.74
C SER A 75 -11.10 -1.81 2.93
N GLY A 76 -11.89 -2.87 3.14
CA GLY A 76 -13.15 -3.14 2.43
C GLY A 76 -12.95 -3.79 1.06
N SER A 77 -11.73 -4.20 0.71
CA SER A 77 -11.43 -4.85 -0.56
C SER A 77 -11.72 -6.35 -0.50
N THR A 78 -12.42 -6.85 -1.51
CA THR A 78 -12.47 -8.27 -1.84
C THR A 78 -11.18 -8.62 -2.57
N MET A 79 -10.39 -9.53 -2.01
CA MET A 79 -9.07 -9.89 -2.52
C MET A 79 -9.01 -11.33 -3.03
N PHE A 80 -8.29 -11.51 -4.12
CA PHE A 80 -7.96 -12.78 -4.75
C PHE A 80 -6.45 -12.96 -4.67
N VAL A 81 -5.99 -13.80 -3.74
CA VAL A 81 -4.57 -14.09 -3.53
C VAL A 81 -4.25 -15.45 -4.09
N ILE A 82 -3.19 -15.55 -4.89
CA ILE A 82 -2.72 -16.79 -5.49
C ILE A 82 -1.28 -17.09 -5.07
N TYR A 83 -1.00 -18.38 -4.90
CA TYR A 83 0.34 -18.92 -4.64
C TYR A 83 0.39 -20.38 -5.12
N GLN A 84 1.60 -20.94 -5.26
CA GLN A 84 1.74 -22.31 -5.76
C GLN A 84 1.41 -23.31 -4.65
N ASP A 85 0.76 -24.41 -5.03
CA ASP A 85 0.37 -25.47 -4.11
C ASP A 85 1.51 -26.47 -3.81
N GLY A 86 2.61 -26.40 -4.56
CA GLY A 86 3.75 -27.32 -4.48
C GLY A 86 3.67 -28.54 -5.40
N THR A 87 2.56 -28.73 -6.13
CA THR A 87 2.35 -29.86 -7.06
C THR A 87 2.26 -29.44 -8.52
N GLY A 88 2.59 -28.18 -8.82
CA GLY A 88 2.46 -27.60 -10.15
C GLY A 88 1.08 -26.98 -10.41
N LYS A 89 0.25 -26.80 -9.38
CA LYS A 89 -0.99 -26.04 -9.44
C LYS A 89 -0.88 -24.75 -8.63
N VAL A 90 -1.96 -23.99 -8.62
CA VAL A 90 -2.11 -22.75 -7.85
C VAL A 90 -3.23 -22.92 -6.84
N THR A 91 -3.01 -22.40 -5.65
CA THR A 91 -4.04 -22.20 -4.62
C THR A 91 -4.63 -20.81 -4.81
N LEU A 92 -5.96 -20.72 -4.76
CA LEU A 92 -6.69 -19.44 -4.74
C LEU A 92 -7.28 -19.24 -3.35
N SER A 93 -6.87 -18.16 -2.70
CA SER A 93 -7.40 -17.70 -1.42
C SER A 93 -8.20 -16.42 -1.64
N THR A 94 -9.51 -16.49 -1.42
CA THR A 94 -10.35 -15.29 -1.34
C THR A 94 -10.26 -14.70 0.05
N ARG A 95 -10.04 -13.39 0.15
CA ARG A 95 -9.80 -12.70 1.43
C ARG A 95 -10.57 -11.39 1.51
N MET A 96 -10.75 -10.91 2.74
CA MET A 96 -11.36 -9.60 2.99
C MET A 96 -10.37 -8.70 3.72
N GLY A 97 -10.13 -7.51 3.16
CA GLY A 97 -9.23 -6.55 3.78
C GLY A 97 -9.93 -5.69 4.85
N HIS A 98 -9.33 -5.62 6.04
CA HIS A 98 -9.87 -4.86 7.18
C HIS A 98 -9.01 -3.65 7.57
N GLY A 99 -8.03 -3.28 6.73
CA GLY A 99 -7.08 -2.21 7.00
C GLY A 99 -5.68 -2.57 6.52
N HIS A 100 -4.66 -2.10 7.23
CA HIS A 100 -3.25 -2.46 7.03
C HIS A 100 -2.86 -3.64 7.93
N GLU A 101 -3.71 -4.66 7.94
CA GLU A 101 -3.52 -5.92 8.64
C GLU A 101 -3.58 -7.05 7.60
N MET A 102 -2.99 -8.20 7.92
CA MET A 102 -3.03 -9.35 7.02
C MET A 102 -4.50 -9.72 6.77
N PRO A 103 -4.96 -9.72 5.51
CA PRO A 103 -6.34 -10.08 5.20
C PRO A 103 -6.55 -11.57 5.48
N GLU A 104 -7.67 -11.91 6.11
CA GLU A 104 -8.04 -13.28 6.48
C GLU A 104 -8.88 -13.95 5.37
N HIS A 105 -8.83 -15.28 5.29
CA HIS A 105 -9.67 -16.00 4.34
C HIS A 105 -11.16 -15.73 4.61
N SER A 106 -11.86 -15.37 3.54
CA SER A 106 -13.32 -15.28 3.56
C SER A 106 -13.86 -16.06 2.38
N ARG A 107 -14.68 -17.07 2.67
CA ARG A 107 -15.18 -18.00 1.66
C ARG A 107 -16.20 -17.33 0.74
N MET A 108 -15.83 -17.13 -0.53
CA MET A 108 -16.72 -16.61 -1.56
C MET A 108 -17.20 -17.74 -2.47
N ARG A 109 -18.41 -18.26 -2.22
CA ARG A 109 -18.92 -19.47 -2.91
C ARG A 109 -19.08 -19.32 -4.43
N SER A 110 -19.26 -18.09 -4.92
CA SER A 110 -19.37 -17.77 -6.34
C SER A 110 -18.01 -17.60 -7.04
N VAL A 111 -16.90 -17.70 -6.30
CA VAL A 111 -15.54 -17.55 -6.80
C VAL A 111 -14.85 -18.90 -6.83
N ARG A 112 -14.26 -19.28 -7.97
CA ARG A 112 -13.53 -20.53 -8.13
C ARG A 112 -12.50 -20.47 -9.24
N LEU A 113 -11.45 -21.28 -9.11
CA LEU A 113 -10.55 -21.56 -10.23
C LEU A 113 -11.31 -22.31 -11.34
N VAL A 114 -10.98 -21.99 -12.58
CA VAL A 114 -11.48 -22.67 -13.78
C VAL A 114 -10.33 -23.23 -14.62
N GLU A 115 -10.68 -23.98 -15.66
CA GLU A 115 -9.73 -24.65 -16.56
C GLU A 115 -8.62 -23.71 -17.07
N GLY A 116 -7.43 -24.26 -17.26
CA GLY A 116 -6.23 -23.50 -17.63
C GLY A 116 -5.51 -22.82 -16.45
N SER A 117 -5.97 -23.04 -15.22
CA SER A 117 -5.24 -22.62 -14.01
C SER A 117 -4.16 -23.64 -13.62
N GLY A 118 -3.01 -23.16 -13.16
CA GLY A 118 -1.90 -23.99 -12.69
C GLY A 118 -0.57 -23.28 -12.85
N VAL A 119 0.53 -24.03 -12.75
CA VAL A 119 1.88 -23.54 -13.04
C VAL A 119 2.31 -24.07 -14.40
N VAL A 120 2.47 -23.17 -15.37
CA VAL A 120 2.87 -23.51 -16.75
C VAL A 120 4.07 -22.66 -17.13
N ASN A 121 5.15 -23.28 -17.65
CA ASN A 121 6.37 -22.59 -18.07
C ASN A 121 6.90 -21.59 -17.02
N LYS A 122 7.06 -22.04 -15.76
CA LYS A 122 7.51 -21.22 -14.63
C LYS A 122 6.63 -19.98 -14.37
N THR A 123 5.36 -20.05 -14.73
CA THR A 123 4.40 -18.97 -14.53
C THR A 123 3.16 -19.54 -13.83
N MET A 124 2.79 -18.93 -12.70
CA MET A 124 1.51 -19.13 -12.06
C MET A 124 0.42 -18.50 -12.92
N VAL A 125 -0.63 -19.27 -13.20
CA VAL A 125 -1.81 -18.82 -13.93
C VAL A 125 -3.04 -19.21 -13.11
N ALA A 126 -3.84 -18.23 -12.73
CA ALA A 126 -5.13 -18.45 -12.10
C ALA A 126 -6.22 -17.84 -12.99
N ASN A 127 -6.98 -18.68 -13.66
CA ASN A 127 -8.23 -18.29 -14.30
C ASN A 127 -9.34 -18.43 -13.26
N ILE A 128 -10.01 -17.33 -12.95
CA ILE A 128 -10.97 -17.22 -11.87
C ILE A 128 -12.33 -16.89 -12.48
N HIS A 129 -13.32 -17.72 -12.18
CA HIS A 129 -14.72 -17.40 -12.38
C HIS A 129 -15.25 -16.75 -11.11
N CYS A 130 -15.76 -15.53 -11.23
CA CYS A 130 -16.50 -14.83 -10.21
C CYS A 130 -17.97 -14.79 -10.62
N GLY A 131 -18.89 -15.11 -9.71
CA GLY A 131 -20.28 -14.67 -9.85
C GLY A 131 -20.41 -13.18 -9.52
N ASP A 132 -21.58 -12.76 -9.05
CA ASP A 132 -21.79 -11.37 -8.68
C ASP A 132 -20.90 -10.97 -7.48
N LEU A 133 -20.00 -10.02 -7.71
CA LEU A 133 -19.09 -9.46 -6.70
C LEU A 133 -19.70 -8.26 -5.97
N GLY A 134 -20.85 -7.75 -6.43
CA GLY A 134 -21.51 -6.56 -5.90
C GLY A 134 -20.77 -5.25 -6.23
N ASN A 135 -21.53 -4.15 -6.35
CA ASN A 135 -21.02 -2.78 -6.52
C ASN A 135 -20.01 -2.60 -7.68
N MET A 136 -20.14 -3.36 -8.77
CA MET A 136 -19.32 -3.22 -9.97
C MET A 136 -20.01 -2.35 -11.01
N HIS A 137 -19.23 -1.45 -11.64
CA HIS A 137 -19.66 -0.60 -12.73
C HIS A 137 -19.38 -1.27 -14.08
N PHE A 138 -20.25 -2.19 -14.53
CA PHE A 138 -20.02 -2.95 -15.77
C PHE A 138 -20.01 -2.14 -17.08
N LYS A 139 -20.42 -0.86 -17.03
CA LYS A 139 -20.41 0.07 -18.17
C LYS A 139 -19.43 1.23 -18.00
N GLY A 140 -18.47 1.08 -17.08
CA GLY A 140 -17.50 2.14 -16.82
C GLY A 140 -16.31 1.65 -16.01
N SER A 141 -15.61 2.62 -15.41
CA SER A 141 -14.35 2.38 -14.72
C SER A 141 -14.54 1.80 -13.31
N ASN A 142 -13.77 0.77 -13.00
CA ASN A 142 -13.70 0.13 -11.69
C ASN A 142 -12.29 0.25 -11.13
N HIS A 143 -12.17 0.62 -9.85
CA HIS A 143 -10.86 0.73 -9.19
C HIS A 143 -10.40 -0.63 -8.69
N TRP A 144 -9.10 -0.86 -8.81
CA TRP A 144 -8.43 -2.07 -8.38
C TRP A 144 -7.12 -1.72 -7.67
N ILE A 145 -6.74 -2.61 -6.77
CA ILE A 145 -5.43 -2.65 -6.17
C ILE A 145 -4.78 -4.00 -6.48
N SER A 146 -3.46 -4.02 -6.49
CA SER A 146 -2.68 -5.24 -6.63
C SER A 146 -1.52 -5.21 -5.67
N ALA A 147 -1.06 -6.40 -5.27
CA ALA A 147 0.04 -6.55 -4.34
C ALA A 147 0.79 -7.86 -4.62
N TRP A 148 2.09 -7.90 -4.34
CA TRP A 148 2.88 -9.09 -4.57
C TRP A 148 4.05 -9.21 -3.60
N LYS A 149 4.46 -10.44 -3.32
CA LYS A 149 5.65 -10.76 -2.52
C LYS A 149 6.62 -11.57 -3.36
N THR A 150 7.87 -11.15 -3.41
CA THR A 150 8.97 -11.92 -4.00
C THR A 150 9.50 -12.90 -2.95
N GLY A 151 9.82 -14.12 -3.36
CA GLY A 151 10.39 -15.10 -2.44
C GLY A 151 10.20 -16.53 -2.89
N SER A 152 10.64 -17.46 -2.05
CA SER A 152 10.35 -18.87 -2.23
C SER A 152 8.84 -19.12 -2.12
N SER A 153 8.35 -20.01 -2.97
CA SER A 153 6.96 -20.45 -2.99
C SER A 153 6.48 -20.95 -1.63
N LEU A 154 5.20 -20.70 -1.30
CA LEU A 154 4.57 -21.21 -0.09
C LEU A 154 4.35 -22.74 -0.13
N HIS A 155 4.25 -23.32 -1.33
CA HIS A 155 4.00 -24.77 -1.54
C HIS A 155 2.90 -25.32 -0.62
N THR A 156 1.73 -24.69 -0.66
CA THR A 156 0.62 -25.06 0.22
C THR A 156 -0.73 -24.96 -0.48
N THR A 157 -1.60 -25.94 -0.20
CA THR A 157 -3.01 -25.93 -0.58
C THR A 157 -3.90 -25.23 0.45
N ASP A 158 -3.33 -24.81 1.58
CA ASP A 158 -4.07 -24.14 2.65
C ASP A 158 -4.52 -22.75 2.22
N ILE A 159 -5.81 -22.59 1.95
CA ILE A 159 -6.42 -21.34 1.52
C ILE A 159 -6.35 -20.23 2.58
N ASP A 160 -6.10 -20.57 3.85
CA ASP A 160 -5.97 -19.61 4.94
C ASP A 160 -4.52 -19.42 5.41
N ALA A 161 -3.55 -19.87 4.61
CA ALA A 161 -2.13 -19.76 4.94
C ALA A 161 -1.71 -18.33 5.32
N ASP A 162 -0.83 -18.20 6.31
CA ASP A 162 -0.22 -16.92 6.64
C ASP A 162 0.60 -16.38 5.46
N ILE A 163 0.40 -15.10 5.13
CA ILE A 163 1.15 -14.41 4.09
C ILE A 163 1.86 -13.19 4.67
N GLU A 164 3.13 -13.02 4.31
CA GLU A 164 3.89 -11.83 4.69
C GLU A 164 3.40 -10.59 3.93
N GLU A 165 3.67 -9.41 4.47
CA GLU A 165 3.38 -8.12 3.83
C GLU A 165 4.05 -8.03 2.44
N HIS A 166 3.31 -7.49 1.47
CA HIS A 166 3.78 -7.38 0.08
C HIS A 166 5.05 -6.55 -0.07
N ASP A 167 5.89 -6.97 -1.02
CA ASP A 167 7.08 -6.21 -1.42
C ASP A 167 6.79 -5.06 -2.38
N GLY A 168 5.65 -5.08 -3.04
CA GLY A 168 5.19 -4.02 -3.93
C GLY A 168 3.68 -4.07 -4.11
N HIS A 169 3.10 -2.93 -4.42
CA HIS A 169 1.68 -2.79 -4.67
C HIS A 169 1.43 -1.72 -5.72
N ASN A 170 0.23 -1.70 -6.27
CA ASN A 170 -0.18 -0.71 -7.25
C ASN A 170 -1.70 -0.48 -7.16
N SER A 171 -2.15 0.72 -7.50
CA SER A 171 -3.55 1.06 -7.70
C SER A 171 -3.76 1.46 -9.16
N PHE A 172 -4.89 1.06 -9.73
CA PHE A 172 -5.23 1.34 -11.11
C PHE A 172 -6.73 1.19 -11.31
N SER A 173 -7.21 1.62 -12.48
CA SER A 173 -8.62 1.47 -12.84
C SER A 173 -8.77 0.81 -14.20
N VAL A 174 -9.83 0.03 -14.35
CA VAL A 174 -10.14 -0.72 -15.58
C VAL A 174 -11.54 -0.35 -16.04
N ASP A 175 -11.66 0.10 -17.28
CA ASP A 175 -12.98 0.29 -17.90
C ASP A 175 -13.56 -1.05 -18.37
N PHE A 176 -14.67 -1.46 -17.76
CA PHE A 176 -15.33 -2.72 -18.07
C PHE A 176 -16.11 -2.68 -19.39
N SER A 177 -16.41 -1.50 -19.93
CA SER A 177 -17.03 -1.38 -21.25
C SER A 177 -16.12 -1.89 -22.38
N GLU A 178 -14.80 -1.85 -22.16
CA GLU A 178 -13.79 -2.34 -23.11
C GLU A 178 -13.40 -3.81 -22.88
N ALA A 179 -13.88 -4.43 -21.79
CA ALA A 179 -13.55 -5.81 -21.42
C ALA A 179 -14.65 -6.81 -21.84
N VAL A 180 -15.59 -6.41 -22.69
CA VAL A 180 -16.78 -7.21 -23.01
C VAL A 180 -16.44 -8.37 -23.94
N VAL A 181 -16.90 -9.58 -23.60
CA VAL A 181 -16.72 -10.80 -24.40
C VAL A 181 -18.06 -11.44 -24.77
N ASN A 182 -18.11 -12.09 -25.93
CA ASN A 182 -19.33 -12.66 -26.50
C ASN A 182 -19.74 -14.03 -25.91
N SER A 183 -19.11 -14.46 -24.82
CA SER A 183 -19.33 -15.78 -24.23
C SER A 183 -19.44 -15.71 -22.71
N ASN A 184 -20.29 -16.58 -22.15
CA ASN A 184 -20.39 -16.83 -20.71
C ASN A 184 -19.42 -17.94 -20.23
N SER A 185 -18.60 -18.49 -21.13
CA SER A 185 -17.59 -19.50 -20.82
C SER A 185 -16.23 -18.86 -20.55
N ASN A 186 -15.32 -19.62 -19.95
CA ASN A 186 -13.95 -19.16 -19.65
C ASN A 186 -13.23 -18.66 -20.92
N PRO A 187 -12.96 -17.35 -21.05
CA PRO A 187 -12.35 -16.78 -22.25
C PRO A 187 -10.83 -16.95 -22.30
N PHE A 188 -10.21 -17.48 -21.24
CA PHE A 188 -8.75 -17.53 -21.09
C PHE A 188 -8.10 -18.85 -21.51
N ILE A 189 -8.87 -19.84 -21.99
CA ILE A 189 -8.35 -21.19 -22.31
C ILE A 189 -7.28 -21.12 -23.41
N HIS A 190 -7.41 -20.21 -24.37
CA HIS A 190 -6.46 -20.03 -25.48
C HIS A 190 -5.56 -18.80 -25.31
N MET A 191 -5.59 -18.15 -24.14
CA MET A 191 -4.80 -16.95 -23.89
C MET A 191 -3.42 -17.34 -23.36
N THR A 192 -2.39 -17.21 -24.20
CA THR A 192 -1.00 -17.51 -23.84
C THR A 192 -0.26 -16.32 -23.22
N THR A 193 -0.57 -15.10 -23.67
CA THR A 193 0.10 -13.87 -23.22
C THR A 193 -0.92 -12.76 -22.99
N ALA A 194 -0.81 -12.05 -21.88
CA ALA A 194 -1.54 -10.81 -21.64
C ALA A 194 -0.78 -9.63 -22.26
N THR A 195 -1.40 -8.92 -23.19
CA THR A 195 -0.88 -7.67 -23.76
C THR A 195 -1.53 -6.50 -23.01
N PRO A 196 -0.76 -5.54 -22.46
CA PRO A 196 -1.33 -4.37 -21.80
C PRO A 196 -2.31 -3.63 -22.71
N SER A 197 -3.45 -3.21 -22.15
CA SER A 197 -4.53 -2.52 -22.88
C SER A 197 -4.60 -1.05 -22.49
N ASP A 198 -4.94 -0.17 -23.44
CA ASP A 198 -5.14 1.26 -23.19
C ASP A 198 -6.35 1.57 -22.29
N ALA A 199 -7.25 0.59 -22.11
CA ALA A 199 -8.43 0.68 -21.25
C ALA A 199 -8.13 0.54 -19.74
N ALA A 200 -6.86 0.34 -19.37
CA ALA A 200 -6.41 0.30 -17.99
C ALA A 200 -5.54 1.54 -17.66
N THR A 201 -5.98 2.34 -16.69
CA THR A 201 -5.32 3.58 -16.30
C THR A 201 -4.59 3.38 -14.98
N SER A 202 -3.27 3.62 -14.98
CA SER A 202 -2.44 3.56 -13.76
C SER A 202 -2.80 4.68 -12.79
N GLY A 203 -3.03 4.34 -11.53
CA GLY A 203 -3.33 5.27 -10.43
C GLY A 203 -2.09 5.70 -9.64
N GLY A 204 -0.90 5.21 -10.01
CA GLY A 204 0.36 5.45 -9.34
C GLY A 204 0.98 4.14 -8.85
N GLU A 205 2.07 3.74 -9.51
CA GLU A 205 2.84 2.57 -9.10
C GLU A 205 3.80 2.95 -7.97
N GLU A 206 3.46 2.60 -6.72
CA GLU A 206 4.44 2.49 -5.65
C GLU A 206 5.14 1.13 -5.77
N GLY A 207 5.98 1.05 -6.80
CA GLY A 207 6.93 -0.02 -7.01
C GLY A 207 7.98 0.03 -5.91
N ASN A 208 7.62 -0.46 -4.72
CA ASN A 208 8.57 -0.66 -3.67
C ASN A 208 9.54 -1.72 -4.18
N THR A 209 10.78 -1.31 -4.40
CA THR A 209 11.83 -2.16 -4.94
C THR A 209 12.29 -3.11 -3.83
N GLY A 210 11.41 -4.00 -3.37
CA GLY A 210 11.64 -4.88 -2.23
C GLY A 210 11.39 -4.16 -0.90
N THR A 211 10.64 -4.78 0.01
CA THR A 211 10.40 -4.31 1.39
C THR A 211 11.68 -3.99 2.15
N ILE A 212 12.79 -4.62 1.75
CA ILE A 212 14.12 -4.25 2.20
C ILE A 212 14.44 -2.82 1.75
N HIS A 213 14.32 -2.46 0.47
CA HIS A 213 14.72 -1.16 -0.05
C HIS A 213 13.78 0.00 0.33
N GLY A 214 12.47 -0.20 0.53
CA GLY A 214 11.59 0.89 1.00
C GLY A 214 11.82 1.27 2.46
N ILE A 215 11.90 0.26 3.34
CA ILE A 215 12.21 0.45 4.76
C ILE A 215 13.66 0.91 4.92
N ILE A 216 14.59 0.36 4.12
CA ILE A 216 15.99 0.77 4.12
C ILE A 216 16.18 2.15 3.50
N MET A 217 15.46 2.54 2.45
CA MET A 217 15.55 3.89 1.86
C MET A 217 14.96 4.93 2.80
N SER A 218 13.78 4.65 3.39
CA SER A 218 13.19 5.51 4.42
C SER A 218 14.09 5.61 5.65
N TRP A 219 14.65 4.48 6.10
CA TRP A 219 15.63 4.45 7.18
C TRP A 219 16.94 5.15 6.82
N PHE A 220 17.45 5.01 5.59
CA PHE A 220 18.68 5.67 5.15
C PHE A 220 18.49 7.17 5.08
N ILE A 221 17.37 7.67 4.55
CA ILE A 221 17.05 9.10 4.53
C ILE A 221 16.97 9.61 5.97
N HIS A 222 16.23 8.91 6.84
CA HIS A 222 16.12 9.26 8.25
C HIS A 222 17.48 9.24 8.94
N ALA A 223 18.22 8.14 8.86
CA ALA A 223 19.53 7.96 9.50
C ALA A 223 20.54 8.99 8.98
N THR A 224 20.58 9.25 7.68
CA THR A 224 21.47 10.26 7.08
C THR A 224 21.16 11.65 7.63
N TRP A 225 19.89 12.05 7.63
CA TRP A 225 19.48 13.33 8.19
C TRP A 225 19.81 13.44 9.69
N GLN A 226 19.53 12.37 10.46
CA GLN A 226 19.86 12.30 11.88
C GLN A 226 21.37 12.40 12.13
N MET A 227 22.20 11.77 11.29
CA MET A 227 23.66 11.86 11.42
C MET A 227 24.20 13.23 11.08
N ILE A 228 23.67 13.90 10.06
CA ILE A 228 24.03 15.29 9.72
C ILE A 228 23.73 16.22 10.90
N VAL A 229 22.52 16.13 11.46
CA VAL A 229 22.11 16.95 12.61
C VAL A 229 22.93 16.59 13.87
N PHE A 230 23.23 15.31 14.08
CA PHE A 230 24.08 14.86 15.19
C PHE A 230 25.49 15.45 15.10
N ILE A 231 26.11 15.46 13.91
CA ILE A 231 27.40 16.12 13.69
C ILE A 231 27.28 17.64 13.92
N GLY A 232 26.20 18.26 13.43
CA GLY A 232 25.92 19.68 13.66
C GLY A 232 25.80 20.04 15.14
N MET A 233 25.20 19.17 15.96
CA MET A 233 25.14 19.33 17.42
C MET A 233 26.55 19.37 18.04
N TRP A 234 27.44 18.45 17.67
CA TRP A 234 28.83 18.45 18.17
C TRP A 234 29.62 19.67 17.70
N ALA A 235 29.41 20.11 16.45
CA ALA A 235 29.99 21.36 15.96
C ALA A 235 29.51 22.57 16.77
N GLY A 236 28.21 22.64 17.07
CA GLY A 236 27.64 23.66 17.96
C GLY A 236 28.20 23.61 19.38
N PHE A 237 28.39 22.41 19.93
CA PHE A 237 29.01 22.20 21.24
C PHE A 237 30.45 22.73 21.26
N VAL A 238 31.26 22.40 20.23
CA VAL A 238 32.64 22.90 20.11
C VAL A 238 32.66 24.42 19.95
N ALA A 239 31.78 24.99 19.13
CA ALA A 239 31.67 26.45 18.97
C ALA A 239 31.29 27.13 20.30
N GLY A 240 30.34 26.57 21.04
CA GLY A 240 29.96 27.03 22.37
C GLY A 240 31.11 26.94 23.37
N LYS A 241 31.89 25.84 23.33
CA LYS A 241 33.09 25.66 24.14
C LYS A 241 34.10 26.78 23.89
N LEU A 242 34.40 27.05 22.62
CA LEU A 242 35.34 28.09 22.22
C LEU A 242 34.85 29.50 22.58
N ALA A 243 33.54 29.74 22.52
CA ALA A 243 32.96 31.01 22.93
C ALA A 243 33.06 31.21 24.46
N ALA A 244 32.75 30.17 25.23
CA ALA A 244 32.78 30.23 26.69
C ALA A 244 34.22 30.25 27.26
N ASP A 245 35.20 29.64 26.59
CA ASP A 245 36.63 29.77 26.95
C ASP A 245 37.10 31.23 26.88
N ARG A 246 36.51 32.05 26.00
CA ARG A 246 36.84 33.48 25.86
C ARG A 246 36.21 34.35 26.95
N THR A 247 35.08 33.92 27.52
CA THR A 247 34.35 34.67 28.55
C THR A 247 34.61 34.15 29.97
N GLY A 248 35.22 32.97 30.12
CA GLY A 248 35.59 32.39 31.41
C GLY A 248 34.44 31.78 32.20
N ASP A 249 33.23 31.69 31.63
CA ASP A 249 32.00 31.33 32.37
C ASP A 249 31.38 30.00 31.88
N TRP A 250 32.17 28.93 31.97
CA TRP A 250 31.88 27.65 31.31
C TRP A 250 30.86 26.76 32.05
N PHE A 251 30.69 26.92 33.37
CA PHE A 251 29.96 25.94 34.20
C PHE A 251 28.76 26.48 34.98
N ASN A 252 28.48 27.78 34.94
CA ASN A 252 27.39 28.36 35.75
C ASN A 252 26.07 28.52 34.99
N ALA A 253 26.10 28.46 33.66
CA ALA A 253 24.91 28.65 32.83
C ALA A 253 24.07 27.36 32.73
N PRO A 254 22.76 27.39 33.06
CA PRO A 254 21.87 26.23 32.98
C PRO A 254 21.83 25.58 31.58
N HIS A 255 21.92 26.38 30.51
CA HIS A 255 22.01 25.89 29.13
C HIS A 255 23.24 25.00 28.90
N VAL A 256 24.39 25.36 29.46
CA VAL A 256 25.63 24.61 29.25
C VAL A 256 25.58 23.28 30.01
N ILE A 257 25.11 23.31 31.26
CA ILE A 257 24.99 22.10 32.10
C ILE A 257 24.01 21.09 31.46
N ILE A 258 22.80 21.54 31.12
CA ILE A 258 21.78 20.69 30.49
C ILE A 258 22.25 20.25 29.10
N GLY A 259 22.89 21.13 28.34
CA GLY A 259 23.46 20.83 27.04
C GLY A 259 24.50 19.71 27.07
N ILE A 260 25.43 19.72 28.03
CA ILE A 260 26.43 18.66 28.22
C ILE A 260 25.72 17.33 28.48
N VAL A 261 24.77 17.30 29.43
CA VAL A 261 24.02 16.08 29.77
C VAL A 261 23.28 15.54 28.55
N VAL A 262 22.59 16.40 27.79
CA VAL A 262 21.87 16.02 26.57
C VAL A 262 22.84 15.50 25.50
N CYS A 263 24.01 16.12 25.30
CA CYS A 263 25.00 15.65 24.32
C CYS A 263 25.52 14.24 24.66
N VAL A 264 25.84 13.98 25.93
CA VAL A 264 26.29 12.67 26.40
C VAL A 264 25.20 11.61 26.20
N LEU A 265 23.96 11.91 26.61
CA LEU A 265 22.83 11.01 26.42
C LEU A 265 22.52 10.78 24.93
N MET A 266 22.64 11.80 24.10
CA MET A 266 22.39 11.70 22.66
C MET A 266 23.35 10.74 21.95
N ALA A 267 24.58 10.54 22.46
CA ALA A 267 25.52 9.57 21.88
C ALA A 267 24.99 8.12 21.91
N ILE A 268 24.05 7.81 22.80
CA ILE A 268 23.44 6.48 22.93
C ILE A 268 22.35 6.26 21.85
N GLN A 269 21.73 7.33 21.35
CA GLN A 269 20.61 7.26 20.40
C GLN A 269 20.95 6.55 19.08
N PRO A 270 22.08 6.83 18.40
CA PRO A 270 22.45 6.12 17.17
C PRO A 270 22.61 4.61 17.38
N ILE A 271 23.17 4.19 18.52
CA ILE A 271 23.38 2.79 18.86
C ILE A 271 22.02 2.09 19.05
N LEU A 272 21.13 2.70 19.84
CA LEU A 272 19.78 2.17 20.05
C LEU A 272 18.94 2.18 18.77
N GLY A 273 19.11 3.20 17.92
CA GLY A 273 18.44 3.29 16.62
C GLY A 273 18.87 2.20 15.65
N TRP A 274 20.17 1.89 15.61
CA TRP A 274 20.70 0.79 14.81
C TRP A 274 20.22 -0.58 15.33
N LEU A 275 20.28 -0.80 16.65
CA LEU A 275 19.77 -2.04 17.27
C LEU A 275 18.27 -2.20 17.07
N HIS A 276 17.51 -1.10 17.19
CA HIS A 276 16.08 -1.06 16.89
C HIS A 276 15.81 -1.51 15.46
N HIS A 277 16.50 -0.92 14.48
CA HIS A 277 16.32 -1.25 13.08
C HIS A 277 16.73 -2.69 12.77
N ARG A 278 17.87 -3.16 13.28
CA ARG A 278 18.33 -4.55 13.12
C ARG A 278 17.31 -5.55 13.69
N ASN A 279 16.76 -5.27 14.87
CA ASN A 279 15.74 -6.12 15.47
C ASN A 279 14.43 -6.08 14.69
N PHE A 280 14.02 -4.91 14.21
CA PHE A 280 12.81 -4.79 13.40
C PHE A 280 12.97 -5.55 12.08
N ALA A 281 14.11 -5.43 11.41
CA ALA A 281 14.43 -6.18 10.19
C ALA A 281 14.46 -7.71 10.42
N LYS A 282 14.90 -8.17 11.60
CA LYS A 282 14.98 -9.60 11.93
C LYS A 282 13.64 -10.19 12.40
N TYR A 283 12.89 -9.48 13.24
CA TYR A 283 11.73 -10.02 13.93
C TYR A 283 10.39 -9.51 13.37
N GLN A 284 10.42 -8.54 12.45
CA GLN A 284 9.24 -7.93 11.81
C GLN A 284 8.17 -7.43 12.81
N ARG A 285 8.59 -7.13 14.05
CA ARG A 285 7.75 -6.64 15.14
C ARG A 285 8.52 -5.73 16.07
N ARG A 286 7.82 -4.89 16.83
CA ARG A 286 8.44 -4.04 17.86
C ARG A 286 8.96 -4.91 19.01
N THR A 287 10.22 -4.70 19.37
CA THR A 287 10.90 -5.39 20.48
C THR A 287 11.05 -4.47 21.69
N GLY A 288 11.56 -4.97 22.82
CA GLY A 288 11.88 -4.13 23.99
C GLY A 288 12.82 -2.97 23.64
N ILE A 289 13.80 -3.21 22.76
CA ILE A 289 14.72 -2.18 22.26
C ILE A 289 13.98 -1.11 21.44
N SER A 290 12.96 -1.49 20.65
CA SER A 290 12.12 -0.52 19.94
C SER A 290 11.47 0.47 20.88
N HIS A 291 10.92 -0.02 21.98
CA HIS A 291 10.25 0.84 22.97
C HIS A 291 11.27 1.71 23.71
N ALA A 292 12.41 1.14 24.11
CA ALA A 292 13.49 1.88 24.75
C ALA A 292 13.98 3.04 23.88
N HIS A 293 14.33 2.80 22.60
CA HIS A 293 14.79 3.83 21.67
C HIS A 293 13.76 4.97 21.51
N ILE A 294 12.49 4.62 21.27
CA ILE A 294 11.42 5.61 21.04
C ILE A 294 11.15 6.46 22.28
N TRP A 295 10.98 5.84 23.45
CA TRP A 295 10.68 6.57 24.68
C TRP A 295 11.87 7.38 25.17
N TYR A 296 13.08 6.83 25.06
CA TYR A 296 14.31 7.56 25.34
C TYR A 296 14.47 8.77 24.42
N GLY A 297 14.16 8.63 23.12
CA GLY A 297 14.20 9.74 22.17
C GLY A 297 13.21 10.84 22.50
N ARG A 298 11.99 10.47 22.93
CA ARG A 298 10.97 11.44 23.37
C ARG A 298 11.42 12.27 24.57
N ALA A 299 12.04 11.63 25.57
CA ALA A 299 12.57 12.33 26.72
C ALA A 299 13.68 13.32 26.31
N LEU A 300 14.61 12.90 25.45
CA LEU A 300 15.69 13.76 24.97
C LEU A 300 15.21 14.92 24.09
N MET A 301 14.16 14.73 23.29
CA MET A 301 13.57 15.83 22.52
C MET A 301 13.02 16.93 23.44
N ILE A 302 12.32 16.56 24.52
CA ILE A 302 11.78 17.53 25.48
C ILE A 302 12.92 18.29 26.15
N LEU A 303 13.95 17.58 26.62
CA LEU A 303 15.13 18.21 27.22
C LEU A 303 15.87 19.12 26.21
N GLY A 304 15.98 18.72 24.95
CA GLY A 304 16.59 19.49 23.89
C GLY A 304 15.84 20.80 23.59
N ILE A 305 14.50 20.77 23.57
CA ILE A 305 13.67 21.97 23.38
C ILE A 305 13.84 22.95 24.54
N VAL A 306 13.79 22.46 25.78
CA VAL A 306 14.05 23.29 26.96
C VAL A 306 15.45 23.89 26.89
N ASN A 307 16.44 23.07 26.54
CA ASN A 307 17.82 23.53 26.42
C ASN A 307 18.00 24.58 25.31
N GLY A 308 17.33 24.43 24.17
CA GLY A 308 17.35 25.42 23.08
C GLY A 308 16.77 26.77 23.51
N GLY A 309 15.67 26.76 24.28
CA GLY A 309 15.09 27.97 24.86
C GLY A 309 16.04 28.68 25.83
N LEU A 310 16.69 27.93 26.71
CA LEU A 310 17.72 28.47 27.63
C LEU A 310 18.93 29.02 26.87
N GLY A 311 19.30 28.42 25.74
CA GLY A 311 20.37 28.91 24.87
C GLY A 311 20.04 30.26 24.24
N LEU A 312 18.80 30.47 23.79
CA LEU A 312 18.33 31.76 23.28
C LEU A 312 18.34 32.84 24.37
N GLN A 313 17.95 32.48 25.60
CA GLN A 313 18.05 33.39 26.75
C GLN A 313 19.50 33.77 27.04
N LEU A 314 20.42 32.79 27.04
CA LEU A 314 21.85 33.02 27.26
C LEU A 314 22.48 33.89 26.15
N ALA A 315 22.03 33.74 24.91
CA ALA A 315 22.49 34.55 23.78
C ALA A 315 21.96 36.00 23.79
N GLY A 316 21.14 36.39 24.78
CA GLY A 316 20.53 37.71 24.84
C GLY A 316 19.50 37.95 23.73
N ALA A 317 18.86 36.89 23.22
CA ALA A 317 17.88 37.00 22.15
C ALA A 317 16.67 37.86 22.58
N SER A 318 16.10 38.62 21.64
CA SER A 318 14.93 39.45 21.94
C SER A 318 13.75 38.60 22.45
N MET A 319 12.94 39.17 23.36
CA MET A 319 11.78 38.46 23.89
C MET A 319 10.81 37.97 22.82
N LYS A 320 10.71 38.69 21.68
CA LYS A 320 9.93 38.26 20.52
C LYS A 320 10.42 36.93 19.95
N LEU A 321 11.74 36.71 19.86
CA LEU A 321 12.32 35.47 19.36
C LEU A 321 12.14 34.31 20.34
N ILE A 322 12.29 34.56 21.65
CA ILE A 322 12.08 33.54 22.69
C ILE A 322 10.61 33.09 22.70
N ILE A 323 9.67 34.03 22.63
CA ILE A 323 8.23 33.73 22.53
C ILE A 323 7.94 32.99 21.22
N GLY A 324 8.49 33.45 20.09
CA GLY A 324 8.33 32.79 18.80
C GLY A 324 8.81 31.33 18.81
N TYR A 325 9.98 31.06 19.38
CA TYR A 325 10.52 29.72 19.58
C TYR A 325 9.57 28.85 20.43
N GLY A 326 9.08 29.41 21.55
CA GLY A 326 8.13 28.72 22.43
C GLY A 326 6.82 28.34 21.73
N ILE A 327 6.26 29.25 20.91
CA ILE A 327 5.05 28.99 20.13
C ILE A 327 5.28 27.86 19.12
N VAL A 328 6.37 27.90 18.35
CA VAL A 328 6.69 26.84 17.36
C VAL A 328 6.88 25.48 18.04
N GLY A 329 7.61 25.46 19.17
CA GLY A 329 7.79 24.26 19.97
C GLY A 329 6.47 23.69 20.48
N LEU A 330 5.58 24.54 21.01
CA LEU A 330 4.26 24.15 21.48
C LEU A 330 3.39 23.58 20.35
N VAL A 331 3.33 24.27 19.20
CA VAL A 331 2.54 23.81 18.04
C VAL A 331 3.03 22.45 17.55
N THR A 332 4.35 22.27 17.45
CA THR A 332 4.94 21.01 17.00
C THR A 332 4.65 19.88 17.99
N PHE A 333 4.72 20.15 19.30
CA PHE A 333 4.35 19.20 20.34
C PHE A 333 2.86 18.83 20.29
N LEU A 334 1.97 19.80 20.06
CA LEU A 334 0.53 19.57 19.92
C LEU A 334 0.21 18.75 18.67
N MET A 335 0.83 19.04 17.53
CA MET A 335 0.68 18.23 16.32
C MET A 335 1.14 16.78 16.54
N TYR A 336 2.28 16.61 17.18
CA TYR A 336 2.83 15.31 17.51
C TYR A 336 1.91 14.49 18.44
N THR A 337 1.45 15.11 19.53
CA THR A 337 0.55 14.48 20.50
C THR A 337 -0.83 14.21 19.90
N ALA A 338 -1.39 15.11 19.09
CA ALA A 338 -2.63 14.87 18.36
C ALA A 338 -2.51 13.69 17.39
N GLY A 339 -1.38 13.55 16.71
CA GLY A 339 -1.09 12.38 15.87
C GLY A 339 -1.03 11.07 16.67
N ALA A 340 -0.36 11.09 17.83
CA ALA A 340 -0.28 9.94 18.73
C ALA A 340 -1.65 9.57 19.33
N VAL A 341 -2.44 10.55 19.75
CA VAL A 341 -3.79 10.38 20.30
C VAL A 341 -4.76 9.91 19.23
N ARG A 342 -4.75 10.48 18.02
CA ARG A 342 -5.56 9.99 16.88
C ARG A 342 -5.25 8.52 16.58
N LYS A 343 -3.98 8.12 16.67
CA LYS A 343 -3.56 6.72 16.50
C LYS A 343 -4.08 5.80 17.62
N MET A 344 -4.16 6.29 18.87
CA MET A 344 -4.73 5.55 20.00
C MET A 344 -6.26 5.51 20.00
N LEU A 345 -6.92 6.61 19.65
CA LEU A 345 -8.39 6.74 19.60
C LEU A 345 -9.01 5.96 18.45
N ARG A 346 -8.27 5.73 17.35
CA ARG A 346 -8.61 4.73 16.33
C ARG A 346 -8.38 3.30 16.83
N GLY A 347 -8.70 3.01 18.11
CA GLY A 347 -8.62 1.69 18.70
C GLY A 347 -9.28 0.62 17.80
N PRO A 348 -8.89 -0.66 17.93
CA PRO A 348 -9.34 -1.71 17.03
C PRO A 348 -10.87 -1.72 16.98
N LYS A 349 -11.44 -1.52 15.80
CA LYS A 349 -12.90 -1.47 15.62
C LYS A 349 -13.47 -2.85 15.96
N LYS A 350 -14.03 -3.01 17.16
CA LYS A 350 -14.89 -4.14 17.52
C LYS A 350 -16.18 -4.03 16.70
N HIS A 351 -16.32 -4.81 15.64
CA HIS A 351 -17.58 -4.94 14.92
C HIS A 351 -18.48 -5.95 15.64
N GLN A 352 -19.64 -5.48 16.10
CA GLN A 352 -20.69 -6.30 16.70
C GLN A 352 -21.26 -7.24 15.64
N HIS A 353 -21.28 -8.54 15.93
CA HIS A 353 -22.00 -9.54 15.14
C HIS A 353 -23.51 -9.34 15.32
N GLU A 354 -24.23 -9.07 14.22
CA GLU A 354 -25.69 -9.14 14.18
C GLU A 354 -26.10 -10.57 13.80
N PRO A 355 -26.95 -11.28 14.58
CA PRO A 355 -27.33 -12.65 14.27
C PRO A 355 -28.40 -12.67 13.16
N LEU A 356 -28.07 -13.34 12.06
CA LEU A 356 -28.97 -13.55 10.92
C LEU A 356 -30.22 -14.35 11.34
N LYS A 357 -31.41 -13.76 11.12
CA LYS A 357 -32.69 -14.46 11.19
C LYS A 357 -32.82 -15.42 10.00
N TYR A 358 -32.89 -16.72 10.30
CA TYR A 358 -33.17 -17.78 9.34
C TYR A 358 -34.67 -17.83 9.04
N ASN A 359 -35.07 -17.60 7.79
CA ASN A 359 -36.45 -17.79 7.33
C ASN A 359 -36.48 -18.99 6.37
N GLY A 360 -36.90 -20.15 6.89
CA GLY A 360 -36.97 -21.40 6.14
C GLY A 360 -38.34 -21.59 5.49
N SER A 361 -38.34 -21.77 4.17
CA SER A 361 -39.43 -22.44 3.45
C SER A 361 -38.80 -23.28 2.35
N TYR A 362 -38.83 -24.60 2.51
CA TYR A 362 -38.65 -25.54 1.42
C TYR A 362 -39.76 -26.60 1.53
N SER A 363 -40.67 -26.56 0.57
CA SER A 363 -41.60 -27.65 0.25
C SER A 363 -40.80 -28.90 -0.12
N ALA A 364 -41.10 -29.99 0.56
CA ALA A 364 -40.69 -31.33 0.16
C ALA A 364 -41.40 -31.71 -1.15
N VAL A 365 -40.61 -31.99 -2.19
CA VAL A 365 -41.08 -32.76 -3.35
C VAL A 365 -40.46 -34.15 -3.20
N ALA A 366 -41.34 -35.10 -2.91
CA ALA A 366 -41.09 -36.53 -3.02
C ALA A 366 -40.79 -36.90 -4.48
N LEU A 367 -39.98 -37.94 -4.69
CA LEU A 367 -40.34 -39.13 -5.47
C LEU A 367 -39.16 -40.11 -5.54
N ILE A 368 -39.45 -41.32 -5.04
CA ILE A 368 -38.99 -42.67 -5.43
C ILE A 368 -37.49 -42.94 -5.46
#